data_AF-A0A838FYK4-F1
#
_entry.id   AF-A0A838FYK4-F1
#
_cell.length_a   1.000
_cell.length_b   1.000
_cell.length_c   1.000
_cell.angle_alpha   90.00
_cell.angle_beta   90.00
_cell.angle_gamma   90.00
#
_symmetry.space_group_name_H-M   'P 1'
#
loop_
_entity.id
_entity.type
_entity.pdbx_description
1 polymer ?
#
loop_
_entity_poly.entity_id
_entity_poly.type
_entity_poly.pdbx_seq_one_letter_code
_entity_poly.pdbx_strand_id
1 'polypeptide(L)'
;MIKLLRLILPPARSFVPVAALFAACAFGASDVRAQSRTIVIDPGHGGHDRGGVPGQRISEKQMTLDVSQRLARILEASGYRVVMTRNSDVFIPLGTRVATGNSYRGATFVSVHFNSAQRAGANGIETYYYRGDSGGLAANIHRHVVAAVPTENRGIRRRGFYVLRQTRVPSVLLELGFLTNPREGSLAMNAAHRQRLAEAVARGIRRQPPPATRGLVAGSARSADVLAPTIRGHDVVYPAPRPPRRSQARYYRSSRSHRASDRKRAGSSKRSGTTSPRKKKKKSRR
;
A
#
# COMPACT_ATOMS: atom_id res chain seq x y z
N MET A 1 44.09 -35.98 -71.96
CA MET A 1 43.75 -35.84 -73.39
C MET A 1 42.34 -36.38 -73.59
N ILE A 2 41.30 -35.54 -73.61
CA ILE A 2 40.67 -34.86 -74.78
C ILE A 2 39.44 -35.66 -75.30
N LYS A 3 38.25 -35.04 -75.11
CA LYS A 3 37.01 -35.02 -75.93
C LYS A 3 36.23 -36.36 -76.11
N LEU A 4 34.90 -36.43 -76.21
CA LEU A 4 33.89 -35.55 -76.82
C LEU A 4 32.49 -35.99 -76.29
N LEU A 5 31.74 -35.18 -75.52
CA LEU A 5 30.59 -34.35 -75.91
C LEU A 5 29.53 -34.92 -76.90
N ARG A 6 28.30 -35.17 -76.41
CA ARG A 6 26.99 -34.85 -77.04
C ARG A 6 26.05 -34.48 -75.88
N LEU A 7 25.78 -33.20 -75.58
CA LEU A 7 24.79 -32.30 -76.21
C LEU A 7 23.41 -32.98 -76.32
N ILE A 8 22.39 -32.55 -75.55
CA ILE A 8 21.36 -31.59 -76.00
C ILE A 8 20.72 -30.90 -74.76
N LEU A 9 20.68 -29.57 -74.76
CA LEU A 9 19.91 -28.71 -73.82
C LEU A 9 18.46 -28.50 -74.35
N PRO A 10 17.50 -28.09 -73.50
CA PRO A 10 16.05 -28.17 -73.69
C PRO A 10 15.44 -26.90 -74.31
N PRO A 11 14.10 -26.83 -74.54
CA PRO A 11 13.20 -26.14 -73.58
C PRO A 11 11.77 -26.78 -73.57
N ALA A 12 10.76 -26.43 -72.77
CA ALA A 12 10.36 -25.23 -72.05
C ALA A 12 9.50 -25.65 -70.82
N ARG A 13 9.77 -25.16 -69.61
CA ARG A 13 9.03 -24.08 -68.92
C ARG A 13 7.50 -24.15 -69.03
N SER A 14 6.90 -24.79 -68.02
CA SER A 14 5.57 -24.41 -67.55
C SER A 14 5.73 -23.66 -66.22
N PHE A 15 5.36 -22.39 -66.27
CA PHE A 15 5.22 -21.49 -65.12
C PHE A 15 4.08 -21.98 -64.23
N VAL A 16 4.33 -22.10 -62.92
CA VAL A 16 3.29 -21.86 -61.89
C VAL A 16 3.89 -20.91 -60.87
N PRO A 17 3.38 -19.68 -60.72
CA PRO A 17 3.83 -18.78 -59.68
C PRO A 17 3.14 -19.17 -58.38
N VAL A 18 3.88 -19.71 -57.41
CA VAL A 18 3.41 -19.69 -56.01
C VAL A 18 4.03 -18.47 -55.35
N ALA A 19 3.44 -17.31 -55.68
CA ALA A 19 3.63 -16.11 -54.90
C ALA A 19 2.94 -16.31 -53.55
N ALA A 20 3.78 -16.32 -52.51
CA ALA A 20 3.58 -15.73 -51.19
C ALA A 20 2.14 -15.57 -50.68
N LEU A 21 1.84 -16.24 -49.56
CA LEU A 21 1.21 -15.57 -48.42
C LEU A 21 1.40 -16.36 -47.12
N PHE A 22 2.65 -16.55 -46.66
CA PHE A 22 2.83 -16.63 -45.22
C PHE A 22 2.67 -15.20 -44.72
N ALA A 23 1.44 -14.85 -44.35
CA ALA A 23 1.18 -13.79 -43.41
C ALA A 23 1.97 -14.15 -42.14
N ALA A 24 3.20 -13.68 -42.06
CA ALA A 24 3.82 -13.42 -40.79
C ALA A 24 2.84 -12.48 -40.09
N CYS A 25 2.03 -13.03 -39.19
CA CYS A 25 1.44 -12.26 -38.13
C CYS A 25 2.62 -11.59 -37.45
N ALA A 26 2.93 -10.37 -37.90
CA ALA A 26 3.51 -9.36 -37.06
C ALA A 26 2.51 -9.23 -35.92
N PHE A 27 2.69 -10.07 -34.90
CA PHE A 27 2.42 -9.65 -33.54
C PHE A 27 3.21 -8.35 -33.44
N GLY A 28 2.51 -7.25 -33.67
CA GLY A 28 2.97 -5.96 -33.24
C GLY A 28 3.36 -6.18 -31.79
N ALA A 29 4.66 -6.12 -31.53
CA ALA A 29 5.17 -5.90 -30.19
C ALA A 29 4.71 -4.49 -29.82
N SER A 30 3.41 -4.36 -29.52
CA SER A 30 2.81 -3.17 -28.96
C SER A 30 3.36 -3.07 -27.56
N ASP A 31 4.46 -2.33 -27.46
CA ASP A 31 5.09 -1.84 -26.25
C ASP A 31 5.45 -2.88 -25.18
N VAL A 32 6.64 -3.47 -25.36
CA VAL A 32 7.53 -3.92 -24.25
C VAL A 32 8.04 -2.68 -23.48
N ARG A 33 7.13 -1.79 -23.06
CA ARG A 33 7.38 -0.61 -22.23
C ARG A 33 6.23 -0.30 -21.29
N ALA A 34 5.37 -1.27 -20.96
CA ALA A 34 4.74 -1.25 -19.66
C ALA A 34 5.86 -1.29 -18.61
N GLN A 35 6.42 -0.13 -18.25
CA GLN A 35 7.33 0.01 -17.14
C GLN A 35 6.65 -0.68 -15.98
N SER A 36 7.20 -1.82 -15.55
CA SER A 36 6.63 -2.60 -14.47
C SER A 36 6.38 -1.65 -13.29
N ARG A 37 5.10 -1.37 -13.03
CA ARG A 37 4.70 -0.34 -12.08
C ARG A 37 5.19 -0.78 -10.71
N THR A 38 5.98 0.06 -10.05
CA THR A 38 6.56 -0.31 -8.76
C THR A 38 5.53 -0.12 -7.66
N ILE A 39 5.29 -1.17 -6.88
CA ILE A 39 4.46 -1.10 -5.67
C ILE A 39 5.37 -1.23 -4.46
N VAL A 40 5.46 -0.18 -3.66
CA VAL A 40 6.14 -0.21 -2.38
C VAL A 40 5.12 -0.60 -1.32
N ILE A 41 5.27 -1.78 -0.73
CA ILE A 41 4.41 -2.30 0.34
C ILE A 41 5.10 -2.03 1.68
N ASP A 42 4.38 -1.40 2.58
CA ASP A 42 4.86 -1.06 3.92
C ASP A 42 4.06 -1.81 4.98
N PRO A 43 4.53 -2.98 5.45
CA PRO A 43 3.90 -3.66 6.57
C PRO A 43 4.13 -2.86 7.86
N GLY A 44 3.06 -2.32 8.44
CA GLY A 44 3.12 -1.51 9.65
C GLY A 44 3.85 -2.19 10.81
N HIS A 45 4.47 -1.40 11.69
CA HIS A 45 5.16 -1.88 12.90
C HIS A 45 6.35 -2.83 12.61
N GLY A 46 6.73 -3.69 13.55
CA GLY A 46 7.80 -4.69 13.42
C GLY A 46 8.84 -4.63 14.54
N GLY A 47 9.51 -5.75 14.81
CA GLY A 47 10.51 -5.85 15.88
C GLY A 47 9.91 -5.53 17.25
N HIS A 48 10.48 -4.56 17.95
CA HIS A 48 10.00 -4.13 19.27
C HIS A 48 8.66 -3.39 19.22
N ASP A 49 8.28 -2.82 18.07
CA ASP A 49 6.97 -2.21 17.89
C ASP A 49 5.95 -3.29 17.50
N ARG A 50 5.11 -3.67 18.46
CA ARG A 50 4.10 -4.71 18.29
C ARG A 50 2.83 -4.21 17.56
N GLY A 51 2.63 -2.89 17.52
CA GLY A 51 1.38 -2.23 17.13
C GLY A 51 0.23 -2.42 18.13
N GLY A 52 -0.91 -1.81 17.84
CA GLY A 52 -2.11 -1.82 18.68
C GLY A 52 -2.06 -1.02 19.99
N VAL A 53 -2.91 -1.42 20.95
CA VAL A 53 -3.11 -0.78 22.26
C VAL A 53 -2.80 -1.73 23.43
N PRO A 54 -2.58 -1.20 24.67
CA PRO A 54 -2.42 -2.05 25.85
C PRO A 54 -3.57 -3.05 26.02
N GLY A 55 -3.24 -4.30 26.36
CA GLY A 55 -4.21 -5.39 26.52
C GLY A 55 -4.61 -6.09 25.21
N GLN A 56 -4.14 -5.63 24.04
CA GLN A 56 -4.40 -6.29 22.77
C GLN A 56 -3.64 -7.63 22.67
N ARG A 57 -4.40 -8.73 22.58
CA ARG A 57 -3.85 -10.09 22.52
C ARG A 57 -3.13 -10.41 21.22
N ILE A 58 -3.57 -9.81 20.11
CA ILE A 58 -3.03 -10.07 18.77
C ILE A 58 -1.95 -9.04 18.45
N SER A 59 -0.81 -9.52 17.95
CA SER A 59 0.29 -8.67 17.50
C SER A 59 -0.03 -8.11 16.12
N GLU A 60 -0.19 -6.80 16.01
CA GLU A 60 -0.52 -6.18 14.72
C GLU A 60 0.60 -6.42 13.69
N LYS A 61 1.86 -6.28 14.12
CA LYS A 61 3.04 -6.47 13.26
C LYS A 61 3.09 -7.83 12.55
N GLN A 62 2.50 -8.88 13.14
CA GLN A 62 2.44 -10.21 12.55
C GLN A 62 1.37 -10.27 11.45
N MET A 63 0.19 -9.71 11.71
CA MET A 63 -0.92 -9.71 10.75
C MET A 63 -0.60 -8.82 9.55
N THR A 64 0.01 -7.66 9.79
CA THR A 64 0.43 -6.75 8.70
C THR A 64 1.50 -7.39 7.83
N LEU A 65 2.47 -8.09 8.43
CA LEU A 65 3.53 -8.79 7.68
C LEU A 65 2.95 -9.90 6.80
N ASP A 66 2.10 -10.77 7.35
CA ASP A 66 1.52 -11.89 6.60
C ASP A 66 0.66 -11.41 5.43
N VAL A 67 -0.25 -10.44 5.65
CA VAL A 67 -1.06 -9.85 4.56
C VAL A 67 -0.17 -9.21 3.49
N SER A 68 0.87 -8.48 3.91
CA SER A 68 1.77 -7.80 2.98
C SER A 68 2.60 -8.76 2.13
N GLN A 69 3.08 -9.87 2.71
CA GLN A 69 3.79 -10.91 1.97
C GLN A 69 2.87 -11.64 0.97
N ARG A 70 1.60 -11.88 1.34
CA ARG A 70 0.60 -12.41 0.40
C ARG A 70 0.35 -11.44 -0.74
N LEU A 71 0.16 -10.16 -0.42
CA LEU A 71 -0.03 -9.09 -1.39
C LEU A 71 1.16 -8.99 -2.36
N ALA A 72 2.39 -9.06 -1.83
CA ALA A 72 3.61 -9.05 -2.62
C ALA A 72 3.60 -10.16 -3.68
N ARG A 73 3.40 -11.42 -3.26
CA ARG A 73 3.35 -12.57 -4.19
C ARG A 73 2.29 -12.41 -5.28
N ILE A 74 1.10 -11.94 -4.93
CA ILE A 74 0.00 -11.74 -5.90
C ILE A 74 0.36 -10.67 -6.93
N LEU A 75 0.97 -9.57 -6.50
CA LEU A 75 1.36 -8.47 -7.38
C LEU A 75 2.58 -8.84 -8.24
N GLU A 76 3.58 -9.51 -7.68
CA GLU A 76 4.73 -10.03 -8.43
C GLU A 76 4.27 -10.99 -9.54
N ALA A 77 3.39 -11.94 -9.22
CA ALA A 77 2.77 -12.85 -10.20
C ALA A 77 1.92 -12.12 -11.25
N SER A 78 1.54 -10.87 -10.99
CA SER A 78 0.81 -10.01 -11.93
C SER A 78 1.72 -9.05 -12.71
N GLY A 79 3.05 -9.23 -12.64
CA GLY A 79 4.03 -8.44 -13.40
C GLY A 79 4.46 -7.11 -12.77
N TYR A 80 4.08 -6.84 -11.52
CA TYR A 80 4.52 -5.65 -10.79
C TYR A 80 5.88 -5.86 -10.14
N ARG A 81 6.72 -4.82 -10.15
CA ARG A 81 7.90 -4.77 -9.29
C ARG A 81 7.44 -4.44 -7.88
N VAL A 82 7.59 -5.37 -6.95
CA VAL A 82 7.25 -5.14 -5.54
C VAL A 82 8.51 -4.84 -4.73
N VAL A 83 8.41 -3.85 -3.86
CA VAL A 83 9.45 -3.52 -2.87
C VAL A 83 8.79 -3.48 -1.51
N MET A 84 9.26 -4.29 -0.57
CA MET A 84 8.74 -4.27 0.81
C MET A 84 9.64 -3.43 1.72
N THR A 85 9.07 -2.60 2.60
CA THR A 85 9.87 -1.89 3.62
C THR A 85 10.48 -2.83 4.65
N ARG A 86 9.82 -3.97 4.91
CA ARG A 86 10.33 -5.14 5.63
C ARG A 86 9.69 -6.42 5.09
N ASN A 87 10.44 -7.52 5.03
CA ASN A 87 9.87 -8.85 4.75
C ASN A 87 9.90 -9.80 5.95
N SER A 88 10.48 -9.37 7.07
CA SER A 88 10.62 -10.12 8.31
C SER A 88 10.17 -9.29 9.52
N ASP A 89 10.25 -9.86 10.73
CA ASP A 89 9.87 -9.17 11.96
C ASP A 89 10.96 -8.22 12.48
N VAL A 90 11.22 -7.17 11.70
CA VAL A 90 12.19 -6.12 12.01
C VAL A 90 11.52 -4.76 12.13
N PHE A 91 12.02 -3.92 13.04
CA PHE A 91 11.54 -2.56 13.17
C PHE A 91 12.16 -1.66 12.10
N ILE A 92 11.31 -0.99 11.32
CA ILE A 92 11.73 0.03 10.35
C ILE A 92 11.24 1.41 10.81
N PRO A 93 12.12 2.41 11.01
CA PRO A 93 11.73 3.77 11.35
C PRO A 93 10.83 4.40 10.28
N LEU A 94 9.89 5.25 10.68
CA LEU A 94 8.94 5.89 9.75
C LEU A 94 9.64 6.68 8.62
N GLY A 95 10.73 7.36 8.93
CA GLY A 95 11.55 8.07 7.93
C GLY A 95 12.14 7.15 6.87
N THR A 96 12.58 5.96 7.29
CA THR A 96 13.12 4.94 6.39
C THR A 96 12.04 4.38 5.47
N ARG A 97 10.84 4.10 5.98
CA ARG A 97 9.69 3.64 5.17
C ARG A 97 9.37 4.63 4.04
N VAL A 98 9.33 5.91 4.39
CA VAL A 98 9.12 7.01 3.45
C VAL A 98 10.26 7.13 2.44
N ALA A 99 11.51 7.02 2.90
CA ALA A 99 12.67 7.06 2.03
C ALA A 99 12.60 5.95 0.97
N THR A 100 12.27 4.72 1.38
CA THR A 100 12.04 3.60 0.45
C THR A 100 10.96 3.93 -0.58
N GLY A 101 9.80 4.44 -0.14
CA GLY A 101 8.72 4.87 -1.04
C GLY A 101 9.17 5.92 -2.07
N ASN A 102 9.98 6.87 -1.64
CA ASN A 102 10.44 8.00 -2.45
C ASN A 102 11.60 7.65 -3.40
N SER A 103 12.28 6.54 -3.20
CA SER A 103 13.41 6.11 -4.05
C SER A 103 12.98 5.64 -5.45
N TYR A 104 11.69 5.34 -5.65
CA TYR A 104 11.17 4.79 -6.90
C TYR A 104 10.23 5.78 -7.59
N ARG A 105 10.70 6.38 -8.69
CA ARG A 105 9.85 7.24 -9.53
C ARG A 105 8.68 6.44 -10.10
N GLY A 106 7.50 7.04 -10.13
CA GLY A 106 6.28 6.41 -10.65
C GLY A 106 5.72 5.27 -9.79
N ALA A 107 6.26 5.04 -8.59
CA ALA A 107 5.76 3.99 -7.71
C ALA A 107 4.39 4.31 -7.11
N THR A 108 3.82 3.34 -6.41
CA THR A 108 2.67 3.52 -5.54
C THR A 108 3.01 2.94 -4.18
N PHE A 109 2.72 3.66 -3.11
CA PHE A 109 3.03 3.27 -1.73
C PHE A 109 1.78 2.78 -1.00
N VAL A 110 1.82 1.58 -0.44
CA VAL A 110 0.69 0.93 0.23
C VAL A 110 1.13 0.51 1.62
N SER A 111 0.67 1.23 2.65
CA SER A 111 0.91 0.88 4.05
C SER A 111 -0.22 -0.01 4.56
N VAL A 112 0.11 -1.16 5.16
CA VAL A 112 -0.84 -2.18 5.63
C VAL A 112 -0.83 -2.21 7.14
N HIS A 113 -2.00 -1.97 7.73
CA HIS A 113 -2.25 -1.90 9.17
C HIS A 113 -3.54 -2.65 9.56
N PHE A 114 -3.71 -2.86 10.87
CA PHE A 114 -4.99 -3.21 11.45
C PHE A 114 -5.27 -2.27 12.63
N ASN A 115 -6.51 -1.82 12.72
CA ASN A 115 -6.89 -0.81 13.69
C ASN A 115 -6.98 -1.40 15.10
N SER A 116 -7.09 -0.50 16.07
CA SER A 116 -7.35 -0.82 17.46
C SER A 116 -8.18 0.29 18.11
N ALA A 117 -9.05 -0.08 19.05
CA ALA A 117 -9.86 0.88 19.78
C ALA A 117 -10.01 0.46 21.24
N GLN A 118 -10.24 1.44 22.13
CA GLN A 118 -10.55 1.15 23.53
C GLN A 118 -11.88 0.40 23.70
N ARG A 119 -12.87 0.69 22.83
CA ARG A 119 -14.14 -0.02 22.81
C ARG A 119 -13.98 -1.26 21.93
N ALA A 120 -14.09 -2.44 22.53
CA ALA A 120 -13.97 -3.72 21.84
C ALA A 120 -15.04 -3.93 20.73
N GLY A 121 -16.14 -3.17 20.75
CA GLY A 121 -17.18 -3.23 19.71
C GLY A 121 -16.82 -2.55 18.39
N ALA A 122 -15.77 -1.72 18.34
CA ALA A 122 -15.37 -1.07 17.08
C ALA A 122 -14.90 -2.11 16.07
N ASN A 123 -15.46 -2.11 14.87
CA ASN A 123 -15.13 -3.01 13.78
C ASN A 123 -15.19 -2.27 12.43
N GLY A 124 -14.57 -2.85 11.40
CA GLY A 124 -14.66 -2.37 10.02
C GLY A 124 -13.35 -1.99 9.36
N ILE A 125 -13.42 -1.73 8.06
CA ILE A 125 -12.29 -1.31 7.22
C ILE A 125 -12.25 0.20 7.10
N GLU A 126 -11.08 0.80 7.29
CA GLU A 126 -10.81 2.19 6.96
C GLU A 126 -9.70 2.27 5.92
N THR A 127 -9.74 3.30 5.08
CA THR A 127 -8.66 3.57 4.12
C THR A 127 -8.31 5.03 4.14
N TYR A 128 -7.02 5.30 4.27
CA TYR A 128 -6.49 6.63 4.47
C TYR A 128 -5.60 7.06 3.32
N TYR A 129 -5.66 8.34 3.01
CA TYR A 129 -4.80 8.98 2.01
C TYR A 129 -4.46 10.41 2.46
N TYR A 130 -3.49 11.05 1.80
CA TYR A 130 -3.15 12.44 2.09
C TYR A 130 -3.02 13.32 0.85
N ARG A 131 -2.28 12.85 -0.15
CA ARG A 131 -2.06 13.59 -1.41
C ARG A 131 -3.33 13.63 -2.25
N GLY A 132 -3.50 14.68 -3.06
CA GLY A 132 -4.67 14.84 -3.93
C GLY A 132 -4.79 13.73 -4.99
N ASP A 133 -3.65 13.24 -5.49
CA ASP A 133 -3.56 12.15 -6.48
C ASP A 133 -3.79 10.74 -5.88
N SER A 134 -3.86 10.61 -4.56
CA SER A 134 -4.11 9.32 -3.89
C SER A 134 -5.59 8.95 -3.74
N GLY A 135 -6.52 9.90 -3.90
CA GLY A 135 -7.94 9.69 -3.58
C GLY A 135 -8.59 8.58 -4.41
N GLY A 136 -8.32 8.56 -5.73
CA GLY A 136 -8.83 7.52 -6.62
C GLY A 136 -8.29 6.13 -6.29
N LEU A 137 -7.00 6.04 -5.94
CA LEU A 137 -6.36 4.80 -5.50
C LEU A 137 -6.99 4.27 -4.19
N ALA A 138 -7.16 5.17 -3.22
CA ALA A 138 -7.79 4.86 -1.94
C ALA A 138 -9.21 4.32 -2.14
N ALA A 139 -10.02 4.98 -2.96
CA ALA A 139 -11.38 4.55 -3.25
C ALA A 139 -11.44 3.19 -3.94
N ASN A 140 -10.54 2.96 -4.89
CA ASN A 140 -10.53 1.72 -5.65
C ASN A 140 -10.08 0.52 -4.81
N ILE A 141 -9.07 0.67 -3.96
CA ILE A 141 -8.68 -0.39 -3.02
C ILE A 141 -9.82 -0.64 -2.02
N HIS A 142 -10.35 0.41 -1.42
CA HIS A 142 -11.36 0.31 -0.38
C HIS A 142 -12.60 -0.46 -0.84
N ARG A 143 -13.16 -0.13 -2.01
CA ARG A 143 -14.36 -0.82 -2.55
C ARG A 143 -14.15 -2.32 -2.75
N HIS A 144 -12.96 -2.74 -3.17
CA HIS A 144 -12.67 -4.16 -3.38
C HIS A 144 -12.47 -4.90 -2.06
N VAL A 145 -11.88 -4.24 -1.05
CA VAL A 145 -11.68 -4.83 0.28
C VAL A 145 -13.02 -5.03 0.99
N VAL A 146 -13.86 -4.00 1.07
CA VAL A 146 -15.17 -4.11 1.76
C VAL A 146 -16.11 -5.11 1.08
N ALA A 147 -16.03 -5.27 -0.24
CA ALA A 147 -16.82 -6.27 -0.97
C ALA A 147 -16.34 -7.72 -0.76
N ALA A 148 -15.11 -7.92 -0.28
CA ALA A 148 -14.49 -9.24 -0.18
C ALA A 148 -14.62 -9.90 1.20
N VAL A 149 -15.00 -9.15 2.23
CA VAL A 149 -15.03 -9.63 3.61
C VAL A 149 -16.26 -9.13 4.38
N PRO A 150 -16.82 -9.94 5.31
CA PRO A 150 -18.03 -9.59 6.06
C PRO A 150 -17.71 -8.67 7.24
N THR A 151 -17.49 -7.38 6.94
CA THR A 151 -17.12 -6.35 7.93
C THR A 151 -17.75 -4.99 7.58
N GLU A 152 -17.74 -4.08 8.55
CA GLU A 152 -18.29 -2.74 8.40
C GLU A 152 -17.47 -1.89 7.43
N ASN A 153 -18.17 -1.10 6.61
CA ASN A 153 -17.55 -0.08 5.77
C ASN A 153 -17.46 1.24 6.55
N ARG A 154 -16.25 1.62 6.99
CA ARG A 154 -16.01 2.86 7.75
C ARG A 154 -15.49 4.01 6.87
N GLY A 155 -15.40 3.75 5.57
CA GLY A 155 -15.11 4.73 4.54
C GLY A 155 -13.65 5.08 4.36
N ILE A 156 -13.46 6.08 3.51
CA ILE A 156 -12.16 6.58 3.08
C ILE A 156 -11.97 7.99 3.66
N ARG A 157 -10.80 8.27 4.25
CA ARG A 157 -10.57 9.55 4.94
C ARG A 157 -9.21 10.14 4.56
N ARG A 158 -9.18 11.46 4.32
CA ARG A 158 -7.92 12.18 4.22
C ARG A 158 -7.33 12.38 5.61
N ARG A 159 -6.12 11.87 5.86
CA ARG A 159 -5.41 11.98 7.16
C ARG A 159 -3.92 12.18 6.95
N GLY A 160 -3.33 13.03 7.78
CA GLY A 160 -1.92 13.40 7.71
C GLY A 160 -0.99 12.43 8.42
N PHE A 161 -1.16 11.11 8.28
CA PHE A 161 -0.19 10.16 8.84
C PHE A 161 1.20 10.42 8.24
N TYR A 162 2.26 10.25 9.03
CA TYR A 162 3.62 10.62 8.62
C TYR A 162 4.03 9.96 7.30
N VAL A 163 3.78 8.65 7.17
CA VAL A 163 4.08 7.88 5.95
C VAL A 163 3.29 8.34 4.73
N LEU A 164 2.09 8.91 4.92
CA LEU A 164 1.29 9.46 3.81
C LEU A 164 1.71 10.89 3.45
N ARG A 165 1.99 11.71 4.47
CA ARG A 165 2.33 13.13 4.31
C ARG A 165 3.72 13.33 3.68
N GLN A 166 4.66 12.45 3.97
CA GLN A 166 6.05 12.59 3.54
C GLN A 166 6.40 11.75 2.29
N THR A 167 5.51 10.85 1.88
CA THR A 167 5.67 10.10 0.62
C THR A 167 5.26 10.97 -0.57
N ARG A 168 6.09 10.98 -1.61
CA ARG A 168 5.99 11.85 -2.80
C ARG A 168 5.27 11.19 -3.97
N VAL A 169 5.05 9.88 -3.89
CA VAL A 169 4.27 9.09 -4.84
C VAL A 169 2.84 8.89 -4.32
N PRO A 170 1.87 8.49 -5.16
CA PRO A 170 0.54 8.09 -4.69
C PRO A 170 0.64 7.08 -3.54
N SER A 171 0.00 7.41 -2.42
CA SER A 171 0.14 6.68 -1.16
C SER A 171 -1.19 6.46 -0.45
N VAL A 172 -1.37 5.27 0.12
CA VAL A 172 -2.53 4.87 0.94
C VAL A 172 -2.08 4.13 2.20
N LEU A 173 -2.88 4.22 3.26
CA LEU A 173 -2.76 3.41 4.48
C LEU A 173 -4.07 2.67 4.69
N LEU A 174 -4.00 1.36 4.83
CA LEU A 174 -5.14 0.47 4.96
C LEU A 174 -5.26 0.01 6.41
N GLU A 175 -6.42 0.19 7.02
CA GLU A 175 -6.77 -0.42 8.30
C GLU A 175 -7.72 -1.59 8.04
N LEU A 176 -7.20 -2.81 8.09
CA LEU A 176 -7.88 -4.01 7.59
C LEU A 176 -8.77 -4.73 8.63
N GLY A 177 -9.32 -3.98 9.58
CA GLY A 177 -10.14 -4.48 10.70
C GLY A 177 -9.54 -4.12 12.05
N PHE A 178 -10.30 -4.29 13.14
CA PHE A 178 -9.93 -3.93 14.50
C PHE A 178 -9.48 -5.15 15.31
N LEU A 179 -8.19 -5.25 15.64
CA LEU A 179 -7.66 -6.39 16.41
C LEU A 179 -8.15 -6.47 17.85
N THR A 180 -8.70 -5.37 18.37
CA THR A 180 -9.35 -5.29 19.67
C THR A 180 -10.77 -5.87 19.67
N ASN A 181 -11.39 -6.00 18.50
CA ASN A 181 -12.69 -6.64 18.36
C ASN A 181 -12.52 -8.16 18.34
N PRO A 182 -13.20 -8.93 19.21
CA PRO A 182 -13.03 -10.38 19.26
C PRO A 182 -13.30 -11.08 17.92
N ARG A 183 -14.36 -10.68 17.20
CA ARG A 183 -14.71 -11.26 15.90
C ARG A 183 -13.66 -10.92 14.84
N GLU A 184 -13.28 -9.65 14.70
CA GLU A 184 -12.27 -9.26 13.71
C GLU A 184 -10.87 -9.77 14.06
N GLY A 185 -10.54 -9.88 15.35
CA GLY A 185 -9.32 -10.52 15.81
C GLY A 185 -9.25 -11.99 15.42
N SER A 186 -10.32 -12.76 15.63
CA SER A 186 -10.41 -14.16 15.18
C SER A 186 -10.32 -14.27 13.65
N LEU A 187 -10.96 -13.37 12.91
CA LEU A 187 -10.83 -13.31 11.46
C LEU A 187 -9.39 -12.98 11.03
N ALA A 188 -8.73 -12.02 11.66
CA ALA A 188 -7.35 -11.66 11.35
C ALA A 188 -6.39 -12.83 11.60
N MET A 189 -6.63 -13.66 12.63
CA MET A 189 -5.86 -14.88 12.88
C MET A 189 -6.11 -16.00 11.86
N ASN A 190 -7.22 -15.94 11.11
CA ASN A 190 -7.52 -16.90 10.05
C ASN A 190 -6.71 -16.61 8.76
N ALA A 191 -5.91 -17.59 8.31
CA ALA A 191 -5.07 -17.45 7.13
C ALA A 191 -5.85 -17.20 5.82
N ALA A 192 -7.02 -17.83 5.65
CA ALA A 192 -7.87 -17.64 4.47
C ALA A 192 -8.49 -16.24 4.44
N HIS A 193 -8.80 -15.66 5.60
CA HIS A 193 -9.25 -14.27 5.67
C HIS A 193 -8.13 -13.30 5.28
N ARG A 194 -6.90 -13.48 5.78
CA ARG A 194 -5.74 -12.68 5.36
C ARG A 194 -5.43 -12.81 3.87
N GLN A 195 -5.63 -14.01 3.31
CA GLN A 195 -5.54 -14.24 1.87
C GLN A 195 -6.59 -13.44 1.09
N ARG A 196 -7.87 -13.47 1.51
CA ARG A 196 -8.93 -12.68 0.87
C ARG A 196 -8.66 -11.17 0.92
N LEU A 197 -8.14 -10.66 2.04
CA LEU A 197 -7.73 -9.26 2.19
C LEU A 197 -6.63 -8.92 1.17
N ALA A 198 -5.56 -9.72 1.10
CA ALA A 198 -4.45 -9.50 0.17
C ALA A 198 -4.91 -9.51 -1.30
N GLU A 199 -5.75 -10.47 -1.69
CA GLU A 199 -6.33 -10.54 -3.03
C GLU A 199 -7.21 -9.33 -3.36
N ALA A 200 -8.01 -8.86 -2.39
CA ALA A 200 -8.86 -7.70 -2.57
C ALA A 200 -8.05 -6.41 -2.76
N VAL A 201 -6.99 -6.23 -1.98
CA VAL A 201 -6.05 -5.11 -2.15
C VAL A 201 -5.37 -5.20 -3.51
N ALA A 202 -4.88 -6.39 -3.90
CA ALA A 202 -4.25 -6.59 -5.20
C ALA A 202 -5.22 -6.29 -6.36
N ARG A 203 -6.49 -6.72 -6.27
CA ARG A 203 -7.53 -6.39 -7.26
C ARG A 203 -7.73 -4.88 -7.37
N GLY A 204 -7.80 -4.18 -6.24
CA GLY A 204 -7.90 -2.72 -6.21
C GLY A 204 -6.70 -2.00 -6.84
N ILE A 205 -5.49 -2.49 -6.61
CA ILE A 205 -4.28 -1.92 -7.24
C ILE A 205 -4.27 -2.20 -8.75
N ARG A 206 -4.59 -3.43 -9.16
CA ARG A 206 -4.57 -3.86 -10.57
C ARG A 206 -5.61 -3.18 -11.43
N ARG A 207 -6.79 -2.94 -10.87
CA ARG A 207 -7.90 -2.28 -11.56
C ARG A 207 -7.87 -0.75 -11.40
N GLN A 208 -6.73 -0.19 -10.97
CA GLN A 208 -6.59 1.26 -10.86
C GLN A 208 -6.56 1.87 -12.26
N PRO A 209 -7.53 2.75 -12.60
CA PRO A 209 -7.46 3.48 -13.85
C PRO A 209 -6.14 4.26 -13.91
N PRO A 210 -5.55 4.44 -15.11
CA PRO A 210 -4.44 5.35 -15.27
C PRO A 210 -4.81 6.71 -14.66
N PRO A 211 -3.85 7.43 -14.04
CA PRO A 211 -4.10 8.78 -13.54
C PRO A 211 -4.74 9.59 -14.67
N ALA A 212 -5.86 10.27 -14.39
CA ALA A 212 -6.46 11.15 -15.38
C ALA A 212 -5.38 12.14 -15.83
N THR A 213 -4.96 12.04 -17.08
CA THR A 213 -4.03 13.01 -17.67
C THR A 213 -4.78 14.33 -17.70
N ARG A 214 -4.47 15.22 -16.76
CA ARG A 214 -4.86 16.61 -16.90
C ARG A 214 -4.13 17.09 -18.16
N GLY A 215 -4.88 17.30 -19.24
CA GLY A 215 -4.36 17.45 -20.60
C GLY A 215 -3.07 18.26 -20.65
N LEU A 216 -1.94 17.57 -20.84
CA LEU A 216 -0.69 18.21 -21.21
C LEU A 216 -0.74 18.34 -22.73
N VAL A 217 -0.90 19.57 -23.20
CA VAL A 217 -0.64 19.94 -24.58
C VAL A 217 0.74 19.43 -24.96
N ALA A 218 0.84 18.72 -26.08
CA ALA A 218 2.04 18.05 -26.54
C ALA A 218 3.22 19.03 -26.69
N GLY A 219 4.11 19.04 -25.71
CA GLY A 219 5.43 19.66 -25.79
C GLY A 219 6.48 18.55 -25.91
N SER A 220 7.13 18.46 -27.08
CA SER A 220 8.20 17.52 -27.41
C SER A 220 9.30 17.50 -26.34
N ALA A 221 9.44 16.39 -25.61
CA ALA A 221 10.57 16.14 -24.73
C ALA A 221 11.62 15.30 -25.47
N ARG A 222 12.82 15.88 -25.64
CA ARG A 222 14.01 15.20 -26.19
C ARG A 222 14.50 14.12 -25.23
N SER A 223 14.82 12.95 -25.79
CA SER A 223 15.37 11.78 -25.13
C SER A 223 16.75 12.08 -24.53
N ALA A 224 16.94 11.78 -23.25
CA ALA A 224 18.26 11.60 -22.65
C ALA A 224 18.35 10.13 -22.23
N ASP A 225 19.21 9.40 -22.93
CA ASP A 225 19.56 8.01 -22.63
C ASP A 225 20.15 7.90 -21.22
N VAL A 226 19.53 7.07 -20.39
CA VAL A 226 20.12 6.60 -19.14
C VAL A 226 20.07 5.08 -19.20
N LEU A 227 21.25 4.50 -19.43
CA LEU A 227 21.50 3.06 -19.44
C LEU A 227 21.06 2.44 -18.09
N ALA A 228 20.13 1.50 -18.15
CA ALA A 228 19.73 0.68 -17.01
C ALA A 228 20.75 -0.46 -16.79
N PRO A 229 21.08 -0.83 -15.54
CA PRO A 229 21.99 -1.93 -15.28
C PRO A 229 21.28 -3.29 -15.44
N THR A 230 22.01 -4.25 -16.04
CA THR A 230 21.61 -5.65 -16.21
C THR A 230 21.58 -6.38 -14.86
N ILE A 231 20.51 -7.11 -14.56
CA ILE A 231 20.41 -7.98 -13.38
C ILE A 231 20.46 -9.45 -13.83
N ARG A 232 21.45 -10.20 -13.35
CA ARG A 232 21.45 -11.66 -13.25
C ARG A 232 21.38 -12.03 -11.76
N GLY A 233 20.63 -13.09 -11.46
CA GLY A 233 20.77 -13.86 -10.22
C GLY A 233 19.84 -13.43 -9.08
N HIS A 234 19.06 -14.39 -8.62
CA HIS A 234 18.21 -14.31 -7.44
C HIS A 234 19.08 -14.23 -6.18
N ASP A 235 19.28 -13.02 -5.66
CA ASP A 235 19.51 -12.71 -4.24
C ASP A 235 19.52 -11.19 -4.09
N VAL A 236 18.35 -10.60 -3.78
CA VAL A 236 18.25 -9.16 -3.56
C VAL A 236 18.64 -8.87 -2.11
N VAL A 237 19.93 -8.64 -1.88
CA VAL A 237 20.41 -7.99 -0.66
C VAL A 237 20.05 -6.51 -0.74
N TYR A 238 19.11 -6.07 0.10
CA TYR A 238 18.72 -4.67 0.19
C TYR A 238 19.80 -3.85 0.92
N PRO A 239 20.38 -2.80 0.30
CA PRO A 239 21.34 -1.96 1.00
C PRO A 239 20.66 -1.21 2.15
N ALA A 240 21.33 -1.15 3.30
CA ALA A 240 20.88 -0.36 4.43
C ALA A 240 20.73 1.12 4.02
N PRO A 241 19.58 1.76 4.28
CA PRO A 241 19.36 3.15 3.92
C PRO A 241 20.27 4.06 4.75
N ARG A 242 20.78 5.13 4.13
CA ARG A 242 21.63 6.14 4.79
C ARG A 242 20.89 6.74 6.00
N PRO A 243 21.56 6.93 7.15
CA PRO A 243 20.92 7.47 8.33
C PRO A 243 20.42 8.90 8.07
N PRO A 244 19.25 9.28 8.63
CA PRO A 244 18.70 10.61 8.44
C PRO A 244 19.56 11.68 9.12
N ARG A 245 19.59 12.89 8.52
CA ARG A 245 20.24 14.06 9.12
C ARG A 245 19.62 14.40 10.48
N ARG A 246 20.47 14.88 11.40
CA ARG A 246 20.27 15.19 12.83
C ARG A 246 18.96 15.95 13.20
N SER A 247 18.27 16.56 12.24
CA SER A 247 16.99 17.27 12.46
C SER A 247 15.76 16.36 12.62
N GLN A 248 15.82 15.08 12.23
CA GLN A 248 14.66 14.16 12.29
C GLN A 248 14.49 13.43 13.64
N ALA A 249 15.50 13.44 14.52
CA ALA A 249 15.44 12.81 15.84
C ALA A 249 14.41 13.45 16.80
N ARG A 250 14.04 14.72 16.59
CA ARG A 250 13.09 15.44 17.46
C ARG A 250 11.62 14.98 17.31
N TYR A 251 11.27 14.30 16.21
CA TYR A 251 9.87 13.93 15.95
C TYR A 251 9.37 12.74 16.79
N TYR A 252 10.27 11.85 17.25
CA TYR A 252 9.92 10.68 18.07
C TYR A 252 9.25 11.04 19.43
N ARG A 253 9.41 12.27 19.93
CA ARG A 253 8.70 12.75 21.12
C ARG A 253 7.24 13.16 20.85
N SER A 254 6.90 13.54 19.61
CA SER A 254 5.59 14.15 19.29
C SER A 254 4.49 13.14 18.97
N SER A 255 4.82 11.94 18.48
CA SER A 255 3.83 10.88 18.23
C SER A 255 3.22 10.29 19.51
N ARG A 256 3.80 10.57 20.69
CA ARG A 256 3.14 10.35 21.99
C ARG A 256 2.00 11.34 22.26
N SER A 257 1.99 12.53 21.66
CA SER A 257 1.03 13.60 22.00
C SER A 257 -0.29 13.50 21.23
N HIS A 258 -0.34 12.86 20.06
CA HIS A 258 -1.62 12.59 19.37
C HIS A 258 -2.51 11.58 20.12
N ARG A 259 -1.95 10.82 21.09
CA ARG A 259 -2.72 10.02 22.05
C ARG A 259 -3.47 10.85 23.10
N ALA A 260 -3.19 12.15 23.24
CA ALA A 260 -3.77 13.00 24.27
C ALA A 260 -4.96 13.87 23.79
N SER A 261 -5.13 14.09 22.48
CA SER A 261 -6.17 14.99 21.96
C SER A 261 -7.59 14.41 21.98
N ASP A 262 -7.74 13.08 22.01
CA ASP A 262 -9.07 12.45 22.11
C ASP A 262 -9.63 12.40 23.54
N ARG A 263 -8.88 12.88 24.55
CA ARG A 263 -9.29 12.87 25.97
C ARG A 263 -10.04 14.13 26.46
N LYS A 264 -10.31 15.14 25.62
CA LYS A 264 -10.88 16.42 26.09
C LYS A 264 -12.29 16.78 25.58
N ARG A 265 -13.12 15.80 25.19
CA ARG A 265 -14.55 16.04 24.93
C ARG A 265 -15.46 14.99 25.57
N ALA A 266 -15.40 14.90 26.90
CA ALA A 266 -16.49 14.37 27.72
C ALA A 266 -16.27 14.84 29.17
N GLY A 267 -17.05 15.83 29.62
CA GLY A 267 -17.04 16.26 31.03
C GLY A 267 -17.25 17.74 31.22
N SER A 268 -18.50 18.21 31.08
CA SER A 268 -18.96 19.45 31.72
C SER A 268 -20.49 19.45 31.80
N SER A 269 -21.03 18.91 32.89
CA SER A 269 -22.31 19.40 33.43
C SER A 269 -22.05 19.83 34.87
N LYS A 270 -22.08 21.14 35.08
CA LYS A 270 -21.83 21.83 36.35
C LYS A 270 -22.91 21.48 37.39
N ARG A 271 -22.49 21.16 38.62
CA ARG A 271 -23.29 21.34 39.84
C ARG A 271 -22.95 22.71 40.43
N SER A 272 -23.97 23.54 40.66
CA SER A 272 -23.87 24.76 41.47
C SER A 272 -24.64 24.56 42.77
N GLY A 273 -23.94 24.68 43.90
CA GLY A 273 -24.54 24.79 45.23
C GLY A 273 -24.71 26.26 45.61
N THR A 274 -25.76 26.56 46.36
CA THR A 274 -26.01 27.86 46.98
C THR A 274 -26.30 27.68 48.48
N THR A 275 -25.39 28.24 49.28
CA THR A 275 -25.57 29.03 50.51
C THR A 275 -26.54 28.57 51.62
N SER A 276 -25.94 28.36 52.80
CA SER A 276 -26.54 28.31 54.13
C SER A 276 -26.88 29.72 54.67
N PRO A 277 -27.82 29.85 55.63
CA PRO A 277 -27.70 30.89 56.64
C PRO A 277 -27.82 30.38 58.09
N ARG A 278 -27.30 31.23 58.98
CA ARG A 278 -26.85 31.00 60.36
C ARG A 278 -27.93 31.36 61.39
N LYS A 279 -28.11 30.49 62.38
CA LYS A 279 -28.51 30.68 63.82
C LYS A 279 -29.76 31.51 64.19
N LYS A 280 -30.60 30.94 65.06
CA LYS A 280 -31.04 31.56 66.33
C LYS A 280 -31.43 30.50 67.39
N LYS A 281 -30.96 30.73 68.62
CA LYS A 281 -31.28 30.03 69.89
C LYS A 281 -32.75 30.18 70.27
N LYS A 282 -33.34 29.17 70.94
CA LYS A 282 -34.21 29.39 72.12
C LYS A 282 -34.27 28.14 73.02
N LYS A 283 -34.20 28.41 74.34
CA LYS A 283 -34.35 27.51 75.49
C LYS A 283 -35.82 27.13 75.72
N SER A 284 -36.08 25.91 76.22
CA SER A 284 -36.82 25.59 77.48
C SER A 284 -36.72 24.07 77.70
N ARG A 285 -36.31 23.54 78.88
CA ARG A 285 -37.18 23.12 80.02
C ARG A 285 -38.44 22.39 79.51
N ARG A 286 -38.74 21.13 79.85
CA ARG A 286 -38.42 20.27 80.99
C ARG A 286 -37.98 18.88 80.52
#